data_AF-A0A932TBB3-F1
#
_entry.id   AF-A0A932TBB3-F1
#
_cell.length_a   1.000
_cell.length_b   1.000
_cell.length_c   1.000
_cell.angle_alpha   90.00
_cell.angle_beta   90.00
_cell.angle_gamma   90.00
#
_symmetry.space_group_name_H-M   'P 1'
#
loop_
_entity.id
_entity.type
_entity.pdbx_description
1 polymer ?
#
loop_
_entity_poly.entity_id
_entity_poly.type
_entity_poly.pdbx_seq_one_letter_code
_entity_poly.pdbx_strand_id
1 'polypeptide(L)'
;MRRALFQLTVLLSAPVTAWAQEQEKQPPPEFSAGYQPPTITIPGPRAELFSYLDIAILFGVLCLASYLVLKKRSRSDLRVLVVFSLLYFGFYRYGCVCAVGSIQNVTFAISNHNYALPLVVGAFFLLPLLFALFFGRVFCAAACPLGAIQDVVAQRPRRVPLWLEHSLGLIPYLYLGAAILFAATGSAFLICEYDPFISLFRLGGKVEIVTFGAVLLLLGIVVGRPYCRFLCPYGVLLRWLAPFARWRVTITPAECVQCHLCADACPFGAINPPTPAESRSRRSEERKRLAVLILLLPLLALGTGWLGYRSSPLLARMNPTVSLAERVWLEERGRVSGTTETSAAFRNLGQPNEWLYQQAAGIRKQFDTGAWLLGAWVGLVIGWKLIALSLRRQRTDYEADPAACLACARCYQSCPVEHLRLPPLAGEFYEGPA
;
A
#
# COMPACT_ATOMS: atom_id res chain seq x y z
N MET A 1 30.02 4.02 -6.70
CA MET A 1 29.49 4.28 -8.06
C MET A 1 29.59 3.07 -8.98
N ARG A 2 30.79 2.48 -9.20
CA ARG A 2 30.96 1.34 -10.14
C ARG A 2 30.10 0.09 -9.86
N ARG A 3 29.90 -0.31 -8.60
CA ARG A 3 29.00 -1.44 -8.26
C ARG A 3 27.50 -1.15 -8.45
N ALA A 4 27.08 0.10 -8.24
CA ALA A 4 25.72 0.53 -8.49
C ALA A 4 25.44 0.62 -10.00
N LEU A 5 26.40 1.12 -10.78
CA LEU A 5 26.33 1.14 -12.24
C LEU A 5 26.26 -0.28 -12.81
N PHE A 6 27.07 -1.22 -12.28
CA PHE A 6 27.10 -2.60 -12.74
C PHE A 6 25.80 -3.37 -12.45
N GLN A 7 25.17 -3.13 -11.30
CA GLN A 7 23.85 -3.73 -11.00
C GLN A 7 22.72 -3.04 -11.77
N LEU A 8 22.82 -1.73 -12.04
CA LEU A 8 21.89 -1.04 -12.94
C LEU A 8 22.01 -1.58 -14.36
N THR A 9 23.23 -1.79 -14.87
CA THR A 9 23.44 -2.35 -16.19
C THR A 9 22.98 -3.80 -16.27
N VAL A 10 23.18 -4.63 -15.23
CA VAL A 10 22.66 -6.03 -15.25
C VAL A 10 21.13 -6.08 -15.17
N LEU A 11 20.47 -5.12 -14.52
CA LEU A 11 19.01 -4.99 -14.52
C LEU A 11 18.45 -4.36 -15.80
N LEU A 12 19.23 -3.52 -16.50
CA LEU A 12 18.87 -2.86 -17.75
C LEU A 12 19.34 -3.61 -19.01
N SER A 13 20.25 -4.57 -18.90
CA SER A 13 20.81 -5.35 -20.02
C SER A 13 20.16 -6.72 -20.20
N ALA A 14 19.04 -6.99 -19.52
CA ALA A 14 18.15 -8.03 -20.00
C ALA A 14 17.66 -7.58 -21.38
N PRO A 15 17.82 -8.39 -22.44
CA PRO A 15 17.51 -7.95 -23.79
C PRO A 15 16.03 -7.57 -23.84
N VAL A 16 15.77 -6.28 -24.06
CA VAL A 16 14.47 -5.75 -24.47
C VAL A 16 14.29 -6.15 -25.93
N THR A 17 14.12 -7.45 -26.15
CA THR A 17 13.51 -8.01 -27.36
C THR A 17 12.24 -8.72 -26.94
N ALA A 18 11.43 -8.06 -26.12
CA ALA A 18 10.01 -8.35 -26.08
C ALA A 18 9.42 -7.63 -27.28
N TRP A 19 9.15 -8.41 -28.32
CA TRP A 19 8.33 -7.97 -29.43
C TRP A 19 7.04 -7.43 -28.82
N ALA A 20 6.83 -6.13 -28.93
CA ALA A 20 5.52 -5.54 -28.71
C ALA A 20 4.63 -6.04 -29.85
N GLN A 21 4.02 -7.21 -29.67
CA GLN A 21 2.73 -7.43 -30.30
C GLN A 21 1.75 -6.55 -29.52
N GLU A 22 1.60 -5.33 -30.01
CA GLU A 22 0.32 -4.65 -29.97
C GLU A 22 -0.72 -5.72 -30.35
N GLN A 23 -1.52 -6.18 -29.38
CA GLN A 23 -2.73 -6.90 -29.73
C GLN A 23 -3.56 -5.87 -30.49
N GLU A 24 -3.41 -5.85 -31.81
CA GLU A 24 -4.46 -5.39 -32.70
C GLU A 24 -5.75 -5.91 -32.09
N LYS A 25 -6.64 -4.98 -31.71
CA LYS A 25 -8.03 -5.30 -31.44
C LYS A 25 -8.50 -6.05 -32.67
N GLN A 26 -8.53 -7.38 -32.59
CA GLN A 26 -9.08 -8.19 -33.64
C GLN A 26 -10.52 -7.67 -33.82
N PRO A 27 -10.89 -7.18 -35.02
CA PRO A 27 -12.29 -6.94 -35.30
C PRO A 27 -13.05 -8.23 -34.98
N PRO A 28 -14.29 -8.14 -34.48
CA PRO A 28 -15.06 -9.31 -34.08
C PRO A 28 -15.00 -10.34 -35.24
N PRO A 29 -14.62 -11.60 -34.95
CA PRO A 29 -14.45 -12.58 -36.01
C PRO A 29 -15.77 -12.71 -36.76
N GLU A 30 -15.73 -12.56 -38.09
CA GLU A 30 -16.86 -12.95 -38.92
C GLU A 30 -17.04 -14.46 -38.76
N PHE A 31 -18.04 -14.84 -37.98
CA PHE A 31 -18.35 -16.22 -37.69
C PHE A 31 -18.85 -16.88 -38.98
N SER A 32 -17.92 -17.41 -39.78
CA SER A 32 -18.25 -18.36 -40.84
C SER A 32 -18.87 -19.61 -40.22
N ALA A 33 -19.82 -20.23 -40.95
CA ALA A 33 -20.74 -21.27 -40.47
C ALA A 33 -20.11 -22.58 -39.92
N GLY A 34 -18.78 -22.65 -39.80
CA GLY A 34 -18.03 -23.79 -39.25
C GLY A 34 -17.13 -23.45 -38.04
N TYR A 35 -17.20 -22.22 -37.50
CA TYR A 35 -16.40 -21.86 -36.33
C TYR A 35 -16.92 -22.56 -35.06
N GLN A 36 -16.20 -23.58 -34.60
CA GLN A 36 -16.38 -24.10 -33.25
C GLN A 36 -15.57 -23.21 -32.29
N PRO A 37 -16.20 -22.52 -31.33
CA PRO A 37 -15.46 -21.77 -30.34
C PRO A 37 -14.50 -22.72 -29.63
N PRO A 38 -13.21 -22.35 -29.49
CA PRO A 38 -12.27 -23.19 -28.76
C PRO A 38 -12.85 -23.40 -27.37
N THR A 39 -12.93 -24.67 -26.95
CA THR A 39 -13.36 -25.02 -25.60
C THR A 39 -12.43 -24.30 -24.65
N ILE A 40 -12.93 -23.26 -23.99
CA ILE A 40 -12.18 -22.55 -22.97
C ILE A 40 -11.98 -23.57 -21.85
N THR A 41 -10.83 -24.24 -21.85
CA THR A 41 -10.36 -24.98 -20.69
C THR A 41 -10.04 -23.90 -19.67
N ILE A 42 -11.02 -23.55 -18.84
CA ILE A 42 -10.78 -22.75 -17.65
C ILE A 42 -9.85 -23.63 -16.82
N PRO A 43 -8.55 -23.28 -16.67
CA PRO A 43 -7.69 -24.05 -15.80
C PRO A 43 -8.38 -24.07 -14.44
N GLY A 44 -8.64 -25.28 -13.92
CA GLY A 44 -9.34 -25.43 -12.65
C GLY A 44 -8.65 -24.53 -11.61
N PRO A 45 -9.41 -23.84 -10.74
CA PRO A 45 -8.82 -23.09 -9.63
C PRO A 45 -7.79 -24.01 -8.99
N ARG A 46 -6.54 -23.55 -8.84
CA ARG A 46 -5.44 -24.32 -8.20
C ARG A 46 -6.06 -25.09 -7.05
N ALA A 47 -6.03 -26.43 -7.10
CA ALA A 47 -6.84 -27.30 -6.25
C ALA A 47 -6.92 -26.75 -4.82
N GLU A 48 -8.11 -26.68 -4.22
CA GLU A 48 -8.40 -26.09 -2.89
C GLU A 48 -7.28 -26.29 -1.85
N LEU A 49 -6.61 -27.45 -1.86
CA LEU A 49 -5.41 -27.73 -1.06
C LEU A 49 -4.30 -26.68 -1.15
N PHE A 50 -3.96 -26.20 -2.36
CA PHE A 50 -2.94 -25.17 -2.58
C PHE A 50 -3.33 -23.83 -1.96
N SER A 51 -4.63 -23.50 -1.99
CA SER A 51 -5.20 -22.32 -1.35
C SER A 51 -5.05 -22.35 0.18
N TYR A 52 -5.24 -23.51 0.82
CA TYR A 52 -5.00 -23.67 2.25
C TYR A 52 -3.51 -23.68 2.60
N LEU A 53 -2.68 -24.34 1.79
CA LEU A 53 -1.22 -24.35 1.94
C LEU A 53 -0.67 -22.92 1.88
N ASP A 54 -1.23 -22.09 1.01
CA ASP A 54 -0.91 -20.69 0.86
C ASP A 54 -1.19 -19.84 2.12
N ILE A 55 -2.29 -20.12 2.80
CA ILE A 55 -2.63 -19.51 4.10
C ILE A 55 -1.67 -20.01 5.18
N ALA A 56 -1.39 -21.32 5.21
CA ALA A 56 -0.49 -21.93 6.17
C ALA A 56 0.94 -21.36 6.05
N ILE A 57 1.44 -21.18 4.82
CA ILE A 57 2.75 -20.56 4.57
C ILE A 57 2.74 -19.09 5.01
N LEU A 58 1.68 -18.32 4.71
CA LEU A 58 1.58 -16.94 5.19
C LEU A 58 1.64 -16.87 6.73
N PHE A 59 0.86 -17.71 7.41
CA PHE A 59 0.86 -17.79 8.86
C PHE A 59 2.24 -18.19 9.41
N GLY A 60 2.87 -19.22 8.84
CA GLY A 60 4.21 -19.65 9.21
C GLY A 60 5.27 -18.57 9.03
N VAL A 61 5.24 -17.84 7.91
CA VAL A 61 6.13 -16.70 7.64
C VAL A 61 5.89 -15.58 8.64
N LEU A 62 4.63 -15.26 8.97
CA LEU A 62 4.30 -14.23 9.96
C LEU A 62 4.80 -14.62 11.37
N CYS A 63 4.58 -15.86 11.80
CA CYS A 63 5.11 -16.40 13.06
C CYS A 63 6.64 -16.33 13.12
N LEU A 64 7.31 -16.78 12.05
CA LEU A 64 8.76 -16.77 11.97
C LEU A 64 9.29 -15.33 11.94
N ALA A 65 8.65 -14.43 11.19
CA ALA A 65 9.02 -13.01 11.17
C ALA A 65 8.91 -12.37 12.57
N SER A 66 7.81 -12.61 13.29
CA SER A 66 7.64 -12.16 14.67
C SER A 66 8.75 -12.69 15.58
N TYR A 67 9.07 -13.99 15.49
CA TYR A 67 10.15 -14.60 16.28
C TYR A 67 11.52 -13.98 15.95
N LEU A 68 11.85 -13.84 14.66
CA LEU A 68 13.13 -13.32 14.20
C LEU A 68 13.32 -11.85 14.57
N VAL A 69 12.25 -11.05 14.53
CA VAL A 69 12.28 -9.62 14.86
C VAL A 69 12.29 -9.37 16.37
N LEU A 70 11.44 -10.06 17.13
CA LEU A 70 11.21 -9.72 18.53
C LEU A 70 12.09 -10.52 19.49
N LYS A 71 12.35 -11.81 19.19
CA LYS A 71 13.09 -12.70 20.10
C LYS A 71 14.54 -12.90 19.67
N LYS A 72 14.77 -13.33 18.42
CA LYS A 72 16.14 -13.56 17.88
C LYS A 72 16.85 -12.24 17.54
N ARG A 73 16.09 -11.17 17.25
CA ARG A 73 16.59 -9.84 16.87
C ARG A 73 17.65 -9.84 15.76
N SER A 74 17.48 -10.73 14.78
CA SER A 74 18.50 -10.96 13.74
C SER A 74 18.07 -10.44 12.37
N ARG A 75 18.86 -9.51 11.82
CA ARG A 75 18.65 -8.97 10.47
C ARG A 75 19.07 -9.94 9.36
N SER A 76 20.10 -10.77 9.58
CA SER A 76 20.57 -11.75 8.59
C SER A 76 19.51 -12.81 8.30
N ASP A 77 18.92 -13.39 9.34
CA ASP A 77 17.86 -14.38 9.19
C ASP A 77 16.61 -13.78 8.55
N LEU A 78 16.27 -12.54 8.94
CA LEU A 78 15.15 -11.82 8.35
C LEU A 78 15.34 -11.58 6.85
N ARG A 79 16.59 -11.36 6.38
CA ARG A 79 16.88 -11.24 4.94
C ARG A 79 16.60 -12.54 4.18
N VAL A 80 16.89 -13.70 4.77
CA VAL A 80 16.56 -15.00 4.16
C VAL A 80 15.05 -15.14 4.01
N LEU A 81 14.29 -14.78 5.05
CA LEU A 81 12.82 -14.84 5.01
C LEU A 81 12.20 -13.85 3.99
N VAL A 82 12.82 -12.67 3.85
CA VAL A 82 12.46 -11.67 2.83
C VAL A 82 12.65 -12.24 1.41
N VAL A 83 13.79 -12.90 1.15
CA VAL A 83 14.04 -13.54 -0.16
C VAL A 83 13.06 -14.68 -0.42
N PHE A 84 12.78 -15.52 0.57
CA PHE A 84 11.76 -16.57 0.45
C PHE A 84 10.39 -15.99 0.09
N SER A 85 9.97 -14.93 0.79
CA SER A 85 8.66 -14.29 0.57
C SER A 85 8.58 -13.61 -0.81
N LEU A 86 9.70 -13.05 -1.30
CA LEU A 86 9.80 -12.51 -2.66
C LEU A 86 9.64 -13.60 -3.72
N LEU A 87 10.32 -14.73 -3.56
CA LEU A 87 10.24 -15.85 -4.51
C LEU A 87 8.86 -16.51 -4.48
N TYR A 88 8.33 -16.78 -3.29
CA TYR A 88 7.07 -17.49 -3.12
C TYR A 88 5.84 -16.61 -3.39
N PHE A 89 5.64 -15.52 -2.65
CA PHE A 89 4.46 -14.66 -2.80
C PHE A 89 4.57 -13.69 -3.99
N GLY A 90 5.78 -13.34 -4.40
CA GLY A 90 6.04 -12.54 -5.59
C GLY A 90 5.95 -13.40 -6.84
N PHE A 91 7.01 -14.13 -7.17
CA PHE A 91 7.14 -14.79 -8.48
C PHE A 91 6.29 -16.07 -8.63
N TYR A 92 6.31 -17.01 -7.68
CA TYR A 92 5.56 -18.26 -7.78
C TYR A 92 4.02 -18.06 -7.76
N ARG A 93 3.58 -17.03 -7.04
CA ARG A 93 2.17 -16.63 -6.91
C ARG A 93 1.78 -15.45 -7.81
N TYR A 94 2.70 -14.96 -8.63
CA TYR A 94 2.46 -13.82 -9.53
C TYR A 94 1.90 -12.57 -8.82
N GLY A 95 2.28 -12.37 -7.54
CA GLY A 95 1.78 -11.29 -6.70
C GLY A 95 0.33 -11.44 -6.22
N CYS A 96 -0.34 -12.58 -6.45
CA CYS A 96 -1.73 -12.80 -6.07
C CYS A 96 -1.90 -14.05 -5.18
N VAL A 97 -2.70 -14.03 -4.12
CA VAL A 97 -3.51 -12.95 -3.56
C VAL A 97 -2.64 -12.03 -2.71
N CYS A 98 -2.74 -10.70 -2.89
CA CYS A 98 -2.02 -9.73 -2.08
C CYS A 98 -2.94 -9.11 -1.01
N ALA A 99 -2.40 -8.91 0.20
CA ALA A 99 -3.10 -8.25 1.30
C ALA A 99 -3.50 -6.78 0.97
N VAL A 100 -2.81 -6.16 0.01
CA VAL A 100 -3.10 -4.78 -0.40
C VAL A 100 -4.37 -4.72 -1.25
N GLY A 101 -4.47 -5.56 -2.29
CA GLY A 101 -5.67 -5.65 -3.14
C GLY A 101 -6.87 -6.28 -2.44
N SER A 102 -6.65 -7.09 -1.40
CA SER A 102 -7.75 -7.69 -0.64
C SER A 102 -8.60 -6.66 0.11
N ILE A 103 -8.11 -5.43 0.34
CA ILE A 103 -8.92 -4.32 0.88
C ILE A 103 -10.17 -4.12 0.02
N GLN A 104 -9.99 -4.01 -1.30
CA GLN A 104 -11.11 -3.73 -2.20
C GLN A 104 -12.04 -4.93 -2.38
N ASN A 105 -11.51 -6.16 -2.32
CA ASN A 105 -12.34 -7.37 -2.32
C ASN A 105 -13.23 -7.45 -1.07
N VAL A 106 -12.67 -7.14 0.09
CA VAL A 106 -13.42 -7.08 1.36
C VAL A 106 -14.45 -5.94 1.32
N THR A 107 -14.08 -4.76 0.85
CA THR A 107 -15.03 -3.65 0.68
C THR A 107 -16.17 -4.03 -0.27
N PHE A 108 -15.86 -4.62 -1.43
CA PHE A 108 -16.87 -5.04 -2.39
C PHE A 108 -17.81 -6.10 -1.81
N ALA A 109 -17.29 -7.05 -1.04
CA ALA A 109 -18.09 -8.06 -0.33
C ALA A 109 -19.03 -7.45 0.72
N ILE A 110 -18.56 -6.44 1.47
CA ILE A 110 -19.39 -5.74 2.46
C ILE A 110 -20.49 -4.93 1.78
N SER A 111 -20.19 -4.32 0.62
CA SER A 111 -21.16 -3.50 -0.10
C SER A 111 -22.15 -4.31 -0.95
N ASN A 112 -21.81 -5.53 -1.35
CA ASN A 112 -22.63 -6.39 -2.21
C ASN A 112 -22.93 -7.74 -1.55
N HIS A 113 -24.16 -7.91 -1.07
CA HIS A 113 -24.63 -9.14 -0.42
C HIS A 113 -24.53 -10.40 -1.29
N ASN A 114 -24.49 -10.24 -2.61
CA ASN A 114 -24.41 -11.36 -3.57
C ASN A 114 -22.98 -11.84 -3.83
N TYR A 115 -21.96 -11.18 -3.27
CA TYR A 115 -20.57 -11.55 -3.48
C TYR A 115 -20.02 -12.33 -2.28
N ALA A 116 -19.70 -13.61 -2.48
CA ALA A 116 -19.04 -14.43 -1.48
C ALA A 116 -17.52 -14.19 -1.51
N LEU A 117 -16.96 -13.70 -0.41
CA LEU A 117 -15.52 -13.48 -0.27
C LEU A 117 -14.78 -14.83 -0.14
N PRO A 118 -13.84 -15.17 -1.02
CA PRO A 118 -13.07 -16.40 -0.88
C PRO A 118 -12.25 -16.41 0.42
N LEU A 119 -12.22 -17.54 1.12
CA LEU A 119 -11.53 -17.68 2.42
C LEU A 119 -10.07 -17.24 2.36
N VAL A 120 -9.36 -17.57 1.28
CA VAL A 120 -7.96 -17.17 1.05
C VAL A 120 -7.82 -15.65 1.04
N VAL A 121 -8.72 -14.94 0.37
CA VAL A 121 -8.69 -13.47 0.29
C VAL A 121 -8.95 -12.87 1.66
N GLY A 122 -9.92 -13.40 2.40
CA GLY A 122 -10.18 -13.02 3.79
C GLY A 122 -8.98 -13.26 4.70
N ALA A 123 -8.32 -14.41 4.58
CA ALA A 123 -7.14 -14.75 5.39
C ALA A 123 -5.93 -13.85 5.06
N PHE A 124 -5.67 -13.57 3.79
CA PHE A 124 -4.61 -12.64 3.35
C PHE A 124 -4.86 -11.20 3.81
N PHE A 125 -6.13 -10.80 3.96
CA PHE A 125 -6.50 -9.53 4.54
C PHE A 125 -6.33 -9.51 6.06
N LEU A 126 -6.87 -10.50 6.76
CA LEU A 126 -7.05 -10.48 8.21
C LEU A 126 -5.80 -10.90 8.99
N LEU A 127 -5.08 -11.94 8.55
CA LEU A 127 -3.90 -12.45 9.27
C LEU A 127 -2.84 -11.37 9.52
N PRO A 128 -2.44 -10.55 8.54
CA PRO A 128 -1.43 -9.52 8.81
C PRO A 128 -1.95 -8.39 9.70
N LEU A 129 -3.27 -8.11 9.71
CA LEU A 129 -3.88 -7.15 10.65
C LEU A 129 -3.84 -7.68 12.09
N LEU A 130 -4.18 -8.96 12.29
CA LEU A 130 -4.07 -9.61 13.59
C LEU A 130 -2.62 -9.60 14.09
N PHE A 131 -1.66 -9.95 13.22
CA PHE A 131 -0.24 -9.86 13.59
C PHE A 131 0.20 -8.42 13.88
N ALA A 132 -0.33 -7.42 13.17
CA ALA A 132 -0.07 -6.01 13.48
C ALA A 132 -0.58 -5.59 14.85
N LEU A 133 -1.74 -6.10 15.25
CA LEU A 133 -2.34 -5.85 16.55
C LEU A 133 -1.55 -6.46 17.71
N PHE A 134 -0.83 -7.58 17.52
CA PHE A 134 -0.06 -8.23 18.60
C PHE A 134 1.44 -7.93 18.55
N PHE A 135 2.03 -7.94 17.35
CA PHE A 135 3.47 -7.95 17.10
C PHE A 135 3.99 -6.68 16.39
N GLY A 136 3.11 -5.74 16.07
CA GLY A 136 3.44 -4.59 15.23
C GLY A 136 3.62 -4.99 13.76
N ARG A 137 4.24 -4.13 12.95
CA ARG A 137 4.20 -4.22 11.47
C ARG A 137 5.15 -5.27 10.87
N VAL A 138 5.21 -6.47 11.46
CA VAL A 138 6.05 -7.60 11.03
C VAL A 138 5.74 -8.12 9.62
N PHE A 139 4.49 -7.97 9.17
CA PHE A 139 4.11 -8.30 7.78
C PHE A 139 4.92 -7.50 6.76
N CYS A 140 5.09 -6.20 7.01
CA CYS A 140 5.88 -5.34 6.15
C CYS A 140 7.37 -5.73 6.19
N ALA A 141 7.87 -6.29 7.31
CA ALA A 141 9.28 -6.62 7.47
C ALA A 141 9.72 -7.74 6.51
N ALA A 142 8.95 -8.83 6.43
CA ALA A 142 9.35 -10.04 5.70
C ALA A 142 8.29 -10.66 4.79
N ALA A 143 7.02 -10.68 5.18
CA ALA A 143 5.98 -11.44 4.46
C ALA A 143 5.49 -10.76 3.17
N CYS A 144 5.49 -9.43 3.12
CA CYS A 144 4.98 -8.68 1.97
C CYS A 144 5.98 -8.69 0.79
N PRO A 145 5.65 -9.28 -0.37
CA PRO A 145 6.58 -9.35 -1.51
C PRO A 145 6.90 -7.95 -2.09
N LEU A 146 5.94 -7.02 -2.09
CA LEU A 146 6.16 -5.63 -2.49
C LEU A 146 7.19 -4.94 -1.58
N GLY A 147 7.13 -5.21 -0.28
CA GLY A 147 8.11 -4.71 0.66
C GLY A 147 9.48 -5.37 0.50
N ALA A 148 9.48 -6.68 0.24
CA ALA A 148 10.67 -7.49 0.07
C ALA A 148 11.53 -7.00 -1.10
N ILE A 149 10.94 -6.78 -2.28
CA ILE A 149 11.68 -6.32 -3.45
C ILE A 149 12.33 -4.95 -3.21
N GLN A 150 11.62 -4.03 -2.54
CA GLN A 150 12.17 -2.71 -2.20
C GLN A 150 13.29 -2.78 -1.15
N ASP A 151 13.26 -3.75 -0.24
CA ASP A 151 14.33 -3.93 0.77
C ASP A 151 15.59 -4.56 0.19
N VAL A 152 15.44 -5.41 -0.83
CA VAL A 152 16.56 -6.00 -1.58
C VAL A 152 17.29 -4.94 -2.39
N VAL A 153 16.55 -4.00 -3.01
CA VAL A 153 17.12 -2.92 -3.83
C VAL A 153 17.70 -1.78 -2.99
N ALA A 154 17.29 -1.63 -1.72
CA ALA A 154 17.74 -0.56 -0.84
C ALA A 154 19.21 -0.73 -0.40
N GLN A 155 20.11 0.11 -0.93
CA GLN A 155 21.55 0.06 -0.63
C GLN A 155 21.99 1.12 0.40
N ARG A 156 21.63 2.39 0.21
CA ARG A 156 21.96 3.50 1.11
C ARG A 156 20.82 4.52 1.20
N PRO A 157 19.72 4.15 1.87
CA PRO A 157 18.58 5.03 2.02
C PRO A 157 18.98 6.33 2.75
N ARG A 158 18.69 7.47 2.13
CA ARG A 158 18.81 8.80 2.69
C ARG A 158 17.52 9.13 3.46
N ARG A 159 17.66 9.92 4.52
CA ARG A 159 16.50 10.48 5.22
C ARG A 159 15.82 11.49 4.32
N VAL A 160 14.49 11.39 4.28
CA VAL A 160 13.63 12.35 3.58
C VAL A 160 13.33 13.49 4.56
N PRO A 161 13.36 14.77 4.14
CA PRO A 161 13.03 15.87 5.03
C PRO A 161 11.61 15.75 5.59
N LEU A 162 11.43 16.15 6.85
CA LEU A 162 10.19 15.95 7.60
C LEU A 162 8.95 16.53 6.90
N TRP A 163 9.04 17.74 6.34
CA TRP A 163 7.93 18.36 5.60
C TRP A 163 7.45 17.47 4.44
N LEU A 164 8.39 16.92 3.66
CA LEU A 164 8.06 16.08 2.50
C LEU A 164 7.46 14.75 2.95
N GLU A 165 8.00 14.16 4.03
CA GLU A 165 7.44 12.93 4.60
C GLU A 165 5.99 13.12 5.07
N HIS A 166 5.67 14.22 5.74
CA HIS A 166 4.32 14.47 6.24
C HIS A 166 3.33 14.68 5.10
N SER A 167 3.71 15.44 4.07
CA SER A 167 2.91 15.68 2.86
C SER A 167 2.68 14.40 2.06
N LEU A 168 3.75 13.69 1.68
CA LEU A 168 3.64 12.43 0.94
C LEU A 168 2.95 11.33 1.76
N GLY A 169 3.10 11.37 3.08
CA GLY A 169 2.42 10.45 3.98
C GLY A 169 0.91 10.63 4.01
N LEU A 170 0.33 11.65 3.37
CA LEU A 170 -1.14 11.81 3.22
C LEU A 170 -1.68 10.90 2.11
N ILE A 171 -0.88 10.67 1.05
CA ILE A 171 -1.27 9.92 -0.14
C ILE A 171 -1.82 8.52 0.18
N PRO A 172 -1.24 7.70 1.09
CA PRO A 172 -1.81 6.40 1.42
C PRO A 172 -3.24 6.45 1.96
N TYR A 173 -3.58 7.51 2.70
CA TYR A 173 -4.91 7.68 3.28
C TYR A 173 -5.93 8.12 2.23
N LEU A 174 -5.52 8.99 1.30
CA LEU A 174 -6.32 9.39 0.13
C LEU A 174 -6.58 8.18 -0.76
N TYR A 175 -5.52 7.41 -1.04
CA TYR A 175 -5.59 6.23 -1.87
C TYR A 175 -6.47 5.15 -1.23
N LEU A 176 -6.37 4.93 0.09
CA LEU A 176 -7.27 4.03 0.82
C LEU A 176 -8.74 4.46 0.67
N GLY A 177 -9.04 5.74 0.91
CA GLY A 177 -10.41 6.26 0.80
C GLY A 177 -10.97 6.13 -0.63
N ALA A 178 -10.17 6.48 -1.64
CA ALA A 178 -10.55 6.34 -3.04
C ALA A 178 -10.76 4.87 -3.42
N ALA A 179 -9.85 3.98 -3.00
CA ALA A 179 -9.97 2.55 -3.25
C ALA A 179 -11.25 1.95 -2.64
N ILE A 180 -11.63 2.39 -1.43
CA ILE A 180 -12.89 2.00 -0.79
C ILE A 180 -14.09 2.54 -1.57
N LEU A 181 -14.09 3.81 -1.96
CA LEU A 181 -15.19 4.42 -2.74
C LEU A 181 -15.42 3.68 -4.07
N PHE A 182 -14.37 3.45 -4.85
CA PHE A 182 -14.49 2.78 -6.15
C PHE A 182 -14.84 1.30 -6.04
N ALA A 183 -14.38 0.63 -4.98
CA ALA A 183 -14.78 -0.76 -4.71
C ALA A 183 -16.23 -0.84 -4.23
N ALA A 184 -16.67 0.02 -3.31
CA ALA A 184 -18.03 0.02 -2.77
C ALA A 184 -19.08 0.31 -3.85
N THR A 185 -18.76 1.16 -4.82
CA THR A 185 -19.63 1.48 -5.97
C THR A 185 -19.52 0.47 -7.11
N GLY A 186 -18.68 -0.56 -7.00
CA GLY A 186 -18.45 -1.57 -8.05
C GLY A 186 -17.84 -1.00 -9.34
N SER A 187 -17.17 0.15 -9.25
CA SER A 187 -16.68 0.88 -10.43
C SER A 187 -15.32 0.37 -10.91
N ALA A 188 -14.35 0.27 -10.00
CA ALA A 188 -12.98 -0.14 -10.34
C ALA A 188 -12.18 -0.65 -9.13
N PHE A 189 -11.29 -1.60 -9.38
CA PHE A 189 -10.31 -2.10 -8.41
C PHE A 189 -8.97 -1.37 -8.55
N LEU A 190 -8.97 -0.07 -8.21
CA LEU A 190 -7.84 0.85 -8.33
C LEU A 190 -6.49 0.32 -7.78
N ILE A 191 -6.49 -0.49 -6.73
CA ILE A 191 -5.27 -1.08 -6.17
C ILE A 191 -4.70 -2.13 -7.12
N CYS A 192 -5.53 -3.05 -7.60
CA CYS A 192 -5.10 -4.14 -8.45
C CYS A 192 -4.72 -3.66 -9.86
N GLU A 193 -5.40 -2.62 -10.36
CA GLU A 193 -5.14 -2.06 -11.69
C GLU A 193 -3.84 -1.24 -11.74
N TYR A 194 -3.53 -0.48 -10.68
CA TYR A 194 -2.35 0.38 -10.62
C TYR A 194 -1.23 -0.18 -9.72
N ASP A 195 -1.23 -1.49 -9.40
CA ASP A 195 -0.15 -2.09 -8.62
C ASP A 195 1.14 -2.15 -9.48
N PRO A 196 2.18 -1.37 -9.12
CA PRO A 196 3.40 -1.28 -9.92
C PRO A 196 4.21 -2.58 -9.96
N PHE A 197 3.99 -3.49 -9.01
CA PHE A 197 4.84 -4.68 -8.82
C PHE A 197 4.16 -5.97 -9.31
N ILE A 198 2.84 -6.00 -9.44
CA ILE A 198 2.14 -7.16 -10.04
C ILE A 198 2.63 -7.39 -11.47
N SER A 199 2.79 -6.34 -12.28
CA SER A 199 3.30 -6.47 -13.64
C SER A 199 4.73 -7.02 -13.68
N LEU A 200 5.54 -6.67 -12.69
CA LEU A 200 6.90 -7.21 -12.56
C LEU A 200 6.89 -8.70 -12.17
N PHE A 201 6.06 -9.11 -11.22
CA PHE A 201 5.94 -10.51 -10.80
C PHE A 201 5.35 -11.42 -11.89
N ARG A 202 4.52 -10.86 -12.77
CA ARG A 202 3.95 -11.54 -13.94
C ARG A 202 4.85 -11.51 -15.18
N LEU A 203 5.96 -10.76 -15.14
CA LEU A 203 6.81 -10.48 -16.29
C LEU A 203 6.00 -9.98 -17.50
N GLY A 204 4.98 -9.15 -17.23
CA GLY A 204 4.05 -8.66 -18.24
C GLY A 204 3.08 -7.60 -17.70
N GLY A 205 2.67 -6.67 -18.55
CA GLY A 205 1.75 -5.60 -18.19
C GLY A 205 1.84 -4.41 -19.14
N LYS A 206 0.97 -3.41 -18.93
CA LYS A 206 1.01 -2.16 -19.68
C LYS A 206 2.34 -1.44 -19.42
N VAL A 207 2.94 -0.89 -20.47
CA VAL A 207 4.24 -0.17 -20.41
C VAL A 207 4.24 0.91 -19.34
N GLU A 208 3.11 1.63 -19.19
CA GLU A 208 2.92 2.69 -18.19
C GLU A 208 3.13 2.19 -16.75
N ILE A 209 2.51 1.07 -16.39
CA ILE A 209 2.57 0.50 -15.03
C ILE A 209 3.96 -0.07 -14.74
N VAL A 210 4.55 -0.75 -15.73
CA VAL A 210 5.91 -1.29 -15.63
C VAL A 210 6.93 -0.16 -15.42
N THR A 211 6.80 0.91 -16.20
CA THR A 211 7.66 2.10 -16.07
C THR A 211 7.49 2.76 -14.70
N PHE A 212 6.26 2.90 -14.22
CA PHE A 212 5.98 3.42 -12.89
C PHE A 212 6.63 2.56 -11.78
N GLY A 213 6.53 1.24 -11.88
CA GLY A 213 7.19 0.32 -10.95
C GLY A 213 8.72 0.38 -10.99
N ALA A 214 9.30 0.48 -12.19
CA ALA A 214 10.74 0.66 -12.36
C ALA A 214 11.23 1.97 -11.70
N VAL A 215 10.52 3.08 -11.92
CA VAL A 215 10.83 4.36 -11.28
C VAL A 215 10.74 4.26 -9.75
N LEU A 216 9.73 3.58 -9.22
CA LEU A 216 9.61 3.35 -7.78
C LEU A 216 10.75 2.49 -7.20
N LEU A 217 11.23 1.48 -7.94
CA LEU A 217 12.40 0.68 -7.52
C LEU A 217 13.69 1.49 -7.55
N LEU A 218 13.90 2.28 -8.60
CA LEU A 218 15.05 3.18 -8.71
C LEU A 218 15.06 4.19 -7.57
N LEU A 219 13.90 4.80 -7.27
CA LEU A 219 13.73 5.66 -6.11
C LEU A 219 14.00 4.89 -4.80
N GLY A 220 13.64 3.61 -4.74
CA GLY A 220 13.88 2.69 -3.63
C GLY A 220 15.35 2.48 -3.25
N ILE A 221 16.28 2.76 -4.17
CA ILE A 221 17.73 2.70 -3.89
C ILE A 221 18.13 3.80 -2.88
N VAL A 222 17.53 4.98 -3.02
CA VAL A 222 17.87 6.20 -2.25
C VAL A 222 16.83 6.49 -1.16
N VAL A 223 15.57 6.15 -1.36
CA VAL A 223 14.50 6.31 -0.37
C VAL A 223 14.10 4.93 0.11
N GLY A 224 14.21 4.65 1.40
CA GLY A 224 13.84 3.33 1.92
C GLY A 224 12.34 3.04 1.72
N ARG A 225 12.01 2.00 0.94
CA ARG A 225 10.66 1.46 0.72
C ARG A 225 9.59 2.54 0.38
N PRO A 226 9.75 3.28 -0.73
CA PRO A 226 8.89 4.42 -1.06
C PRO A 226 7.42 4.03 -1.20
N TYR A 227 7.12 2.87 -1.80
CA TYR A 227 5.74 2.41 -1.93
C TYR A 227 5.11 2.11 -0.56
N CYS A 228 5.81 1.39 0.32
CA CYS A 228 5.28 1.07 1.66
C CYS A 228 5.07 2.30 2.55
N ARG A 229 5.83 3.38 2.31
CA ARG A 229 5.79 4.61 3.11
C ARG A 229 4.75 5.62 2.60
N PHE A 230 4.65 5.77 1.28
CA PHE A 230 3.93 6.87 0.62
C PHE A 230 2.80 6.45 -0.31
N LEU A 231 2.66 5.17 -0.66
CA LEU A 231 1.57 4.72 -1.54
C LEU A 231 0.69 3.65 -0.89
N CYS A 232 1.25 2.68 -0.19
CA CYS A 232 0.54 1.48 0.25
C CYS A 232 -0.67 1.79 1.17
N PRO A 233 -1.92 1.56 0.71
CA PRO A 233 -3.12 1.82 1.51
C PRO A 233 -3.26 0.80 2.65
N TYR A 234 -2.79 -0.43 2.46
CA TYR A 234 -2.75 -1.43 3.55
C TYR A 234 -1.80 -1.03 4.68
N GLY A 235 -0.76 -0.24 4.37
CA GLY A 235 0.12 0.34 5.38
C GLY A 235 -0.61 1.27 6.37
N VAL A 236 -1.72 1.89 5.95
CA VAL A 236 -2.56 2.74 6.81
C VAL A 236 -3.26 1.90 7.88
N LEU A 237 -3.90 0.79 7.48
CA LEU A 237 -4.57 -0.12 8.42
C LEU A 237 -3.58 -0.66 9.45
N LEU A 238 -2.41 -1.10 9.00
CA LEU A 238 -1.36 -1.58 9.89
C LEU A 238 -0.83 -0.48 10.83
N ARG A 239 -0.76 0.77 10.39
CA ARG A 239 -0.36 1.93 11.22
C ARG A 239 -1.38 2.23 12.32
N TRP A 240 -2.67 2.00 12.08
CA TRP A 240 -3.69 2.18 13.12
C TRP A 240 -3.65 1.08 14.17
N LEU A 241 -3.33 -0.15 13.79
CA LEU A 241 -3.29 -1.28 14.71
C LEU A 241 -1.97 -1.38 15.50
N ALA A 242 -0.84 -1.05 14.88
CA ALA A 242 0.48 -1.24 15.49
C ALA A 242 0.73 -0.53 16.84
N PRO A 243 0.16 0.66 17.13
CA PRO A 243 0.26 1.27 18.46
C PRO A 243 -0.33 0.43 19.59
N PHE A 244 -1.31 -0.42 19.30
CA PHE A 244 -1.95 -1.32 20.26
C PHE A 244 -1.16 -2.62 20.47
N ALA A 245 -0.08 -2.85 19.72
CA ALA A 245 0.76 -4.03 19.85
C ALA A 245 1.40 -4.14 21.23
N ARG A 246 1.07 -5.25 21.93
CA ARG A 246 1.67 -5.63 23.21
C ARG A 246 3.14 -5.99 23.05
N TRP A 247 3.50 -6.73 22.00
CA TRP A 247 4.87 -7.16 21.73
C TRP A 247 5.41 -6.41 20.51
N ARG A 248 5.89 -5.19 20.72
CA ARG A 248 6.44 -4.36 19.64
C ARG A 248 7.96 -4.31 19.69
N VAL A 249 8.55 -3.82 18.61
CA VAL A 249 9.99 -3.58 18.52
C VAL A 249 10.40 -2.56 19.57
N THR A 250 11.28 -2.99 20.48
CA THR A 250 12.05 -2.13 21.38
C THR A 250 13.49 -2.09 20.91
N ILE A 251 14.19 -0.97 21.02
CA ILE A 251 15.54 -0.79 20.45
C ILE A 251 16.58 -1.53 21.29
N THR A 252 16.63 -1.23 22.59
CA THR A 252 17.59 -1.81 23.53
C THR A 252 16.95 -2.98 24.28
N PRO A 253 17.71 -4.02 24.66
CA PRO A 253 17.25 -5.05 25.60
C PRO A 253 17.28 -4.58 27.05
N ALA A 254 18.11 -3.57 27.34
CA ALA A 254 18.32 -2.96 28.65
C ALA A 254 18.24 -1.42 28.54
N GLU A 255 18.82 -0.70 29.49
CA GLU A 255 18.78 0.77 29.57
C GLU A 255 19.49 1.44 28.38
N CYS A 256 18.94 2.55 27.88
CA CYS A 256 19.46 3.25 26.72
C CYS A 256 20.59 4.19 27.12
N VAL A 257 21.76 4.04 26.50
CA VAL A 257 22.92 4.94 26.70
C VAL A 257 22.87 6.22 25.83
N GLN A 258 21.74 6.52 25.21
CA GLN A 258 21.48 7.74 24.42
C GLN A 258 22.48 8.07 23.29
N CYS A 259 23.19 7.06 22.76
CA CYS A 259 24.23 7.21 21.73
C CYS A 259 23.76 7.64 20.31
N HIS A 260 22.47 7.81 20.05
CA HIS A 260 21.87 8.17 18.75
C HIS A 260 22.10 7.19 17.55
N LEU A 261 22.99 6.20 17.66
CA LEU A 261 23.34 5.27 16.57
C LEU A 261 22.13 4.57 15.93
N CYS A 262 21.14 4.18 16.73
CA CYS A 262 19.93 3.55 16.23
C CYS A 262 19.15 4.47 15.29
N ALA A 263 19.04 5.76 15.62
CA ALA A 263 18.34 6.76 14.81
C ALA A 263 19.02 6.88 13.44
N ASP A 264 20.35 6.93 13.39
CA ASP A 264 21.15 7.00 12.15
C ASP A 264 21.05 5.76 11.29
N ALA A 265 20.97 4.58 11.93
CA ALA A 265 20.78 3.33 11.23
C ALA A 265 19.36 3.17 10.63
N CYS A 266 18.36 3.92 11.12
CA CYS A 266 16.98 3.77 10.68
C CYS A 266 16.74 4.43 9.31
N PRO A 267 16.48 3.64 8.25
CA PRO A 267 16.28 4.17 6.91
C PRO A 267 14.92 4.88 6.75
N PHE A 268 14.02 4.68 7.70
CA PHE A 268 12.63 5.15 7.65
C PHE A 268 12.37 6.37 8.52
N GLY A 269 13.33 6.80 9.34
CA GLY A 269 13.10 7.89 10.31
C GLY A 269 12.11 7.53 11.42
N ALA A 270 11.94 6.24 11.72
CA ALA A 270 10.94 5.73 12.66
C ALA A 270 11.42 5.66 14.12
N ILE A 271 12.48 6.39 14.47
CA ILE A 271 13.03 6.43 15.83
C ILE A 271 12.88 7.85 16.36
N ASN A 272 12.13 7.97 17.46
CA ASN A 272 11.85 9.23 18.10
C ASN A 272 12.95 9.54 19.12
N PRO A 273 13.54 10.75 19.10
CA PRO A 273 14.52 11.18 20.09
C PRO A 273 13.85 11.49 21.45
N PRO A 274 14.66 11.58 22.53
CA PRO A 274 14.19 12.02 23.84
C PRO A 274 13.63 13.45 23.77
N THR A 275 12.61 13.72 24.58
CA THR A 275 11.88 15.00 24.53
C THR A 275 12.64 16.07 25.34
N PRO A 276 13.04 17.21 24.76
CA PRO A 276 13.76 18.26 25.50
C PRO A 276 12.88 18.92 26.57
N ALA A 277 13.49 19.38 27.66
CA ALA A 277 12.82 20.13 28.72
C ALA A 277 12.36 21.52 28.24
N GLU A 278 11.14 21.94 28.59
CA GLU A 278 10.52 23.15 28.04
C GLU A 278 9.84 24.03 29.09
N SER A 279 9.78 25.34 28.81
CA SER A 279 9.23 26.37 29.70
C SER A 279 7.70 26.25 29.87
N ARG A 280 7.17 26.85 30.96
CA ARG A 280 5.72 26.85 31.25
C ARG A 280 4.90 27.66 30.23
N SER A 281 5.43 28.76 29.70
CA SER A 281 4.71 29.63 28.75
C SER A 281 4.41 28.91 27.43
N ARG A 282 5.41 28.24 26.84
CA ARG A 282 5.26 27.46 25.60
C ARG A 282 4.22 26.34 25.73
N ARG A 283 4.18 25.64 26.87
CA ARG A 283 3.15 24.63 27.14
C ARG A 283 1.73 25.20 27.10
N SER A 284 1.52 26.44 27.52
CA SER A 284 0.19 27.07 27.48
C SER A 284 -0.24 27.42 26.04
N GLU A 285 0.69 27.87 25.20
CA GLU A 285 0.45 28.18 23.78
C GLU A 285 0.14 26.92 22.98
N GLU A 286 0.88 25.84 23.22
CA GLU A 286 0.64 24.54 22.58
C GLU A 286 -0.73 23.97 22.92
N ARG A 287 -1.17 24.09 24.19
CA ARG A 287 -2.52 23.66 24.61
C ARG A 287 -3.61 24.48 23.92
N LYS A 288 -3.43 25.81 23.80
CA LYS A 288 -4.37 26.68 23.07
C LYS A 288 -4.43 26.27 21.60
N ARG A 289 -3.28 26.05 20.96
CA ARG A 289 -3.20 25.59 19.56
C ARG A 289 -3.90 24.24 19.37
N LEU A 290 -3.67 23.28 20.27
CA LEU A 290 -4.32 21.97 20.25
C LEU A 290 -5.85 22.10 20.38
N ALA A 291 -6.34 22.93 21.31
CA ALA A 291 -7.78 23.17 21.48
C ALA A 291 -8.41 23.78 20.22
N VAL A 292 -7.75 24.77 19.62
CA VAL A 292 -8.19 25.37 18.34
C VAL A 292 -8.24 24.32 17.22
N LEU A 293 -7.21 23.47 17.09
CA LEU A 293 -7.19 22.41 16.06
C LEU A 293 -8.31 21.39 16.25
N ILE A 294 -8.63 21.01 17.49
CA ILE A 294 -9.74 20.10 17.79
C ILE A 294 -11.08 20.73 17.43
N LEU A 295 -11.27 22.02 17.74
CA LEU A 295 -12.50 22.75 17.43
C LEU A 295 -12.67 23.01 15.92
N LEU A 296 -11.57 23.19 15.18
CA LEU A 296 -11.59 23.35 13.72
C LEU A 296 -11.75 22.03 12.96
N LEU A 297 -11.46 20.88 13.58
CA LEU A 297 -11.55 19.56 12.95
C LEU A 297 -12.93 19.28 12.28
N PRO A 298 -14.09 19.48 12.94
CA PRO A 298 -15.38 19.26 12.29
C PRO A 298 -15.65 20.23 11.14
N LEU A 299 -15.26 21.49 11.26
CA LEU A 299 -15.39 22.48 10.18
C LEU A 299 -14.57 22.08 8.96
N LEU A 300 -13.35 21.59 9.20
CA LEU A 300 -12.46 21.11 8.15
C LEU A 300 -13.06 19.88 7.46
N ALA A 301 -13.58 18.91 8.21
CA ALA A 301 -14.25 17.73 7.65
C ALA A 301 -15.51 18.09 6.84
N LEU A 302 -16.35 19.01 7.32
CA LEU A 302 -17.53 19.47 6.58
C LEU A 302 -17.14 20.22 5.30
N GLY A 303 -16.15 21.10 5.36
CA GLY A 303 -15.66 21.86 4.22
C GLY A 303 -15.07 20.96 3.13
N THR A 304 -14.22 20.00 3.50
CA THR A 304 -13.67 19.04 2.53
C THR A 304 -14.72 18.04 2.05
N GLY A 305 -15.69 17.68 2.88
CA GLY A 305 -16.84 16.86 2.48
C GLY A 305 -17.71 17.54 1.42
N TRP A 306 -18.02 18.83 1.60
CA TRP A 306 -18.73 19.62 0.60
C TRP A 306 -17.96 19.73 -0.72
N LEU A 307 -16.63 19.95 -0.65
CA LEU A 307 -15.78 19.95 -1.84
C LEU A 307 -15.78 18.58 -2.54
N GLY A 308 -15.75 17.50 -1.76
CA GLY A 308 -15.88 16.13 -2.25
C GLY A 308 -17.19 15.90 -2.99
N TYR A 309 -18.33 16.29 -2.42
CA TYR A 309 -19.64 16.25 -3.07
C TYR A 309 -19.65 17.02 -4.41
N ARG A 310 -19.06 18.22 -4.44
CA ARG A 310 -18.94 19.03 -5.67
C ARG A 310 -18.12 18.33 -6.75
N SER A 311 -17.18 17.47 -6.37
CA SER A 311 -16.37 16.65 -7.30
C SER A 311 -17.02 15.32 -7.70
N SER A 312 -18.16 14.95 -7.11
CA SER A 312 -18.89 13.69 -7.39
C SER A 312 -19.09 13.42 -8.90
N PRO A 313 -19.54 14.40 -9.73
CA PRO A 313 -19.74 14.14 -11.15
C PRO A 313 -18.47 13.72 -11.89
N LEU A 314 -17.30 14.23 -11.46
CA LEU A 314 -16.01 13.87 -12.05
C LEU A 314 -15.58 12.46 -11.62
N LEU A 315 -15.80 12.10 -10.36
CA LEU A 315 -15.47 10.77 -9.85
C LEU A 315 -16.38 9.70 -10.46
N ALA A 316 -17.68 10.00 -10.63
CA ALA A 316 -18.63 9.08 -11.23
C ALA A 316 -18.30 8.72 -12.67
N ARG A 317 -17.63 9.59 -13.44
CA ARG A 317 -17.19 9.31 -14.82
C ARG A 317 -16.18 8.18 -14.92
N MET A 318 -15.48 7.84 -13.83
CA MET A 318 -14.60 6.66 -13.82
C MET A 318 -15.38 5.35 -13.91
N ASN A 319 -16.69 5.35 -13.62
CA ASN A 319 -17.53 4.18 -13.81
C ASN A 319 -17.86 4.00 -15.31
N PRO A 320 -17.60 2.82 -15.91
CA PRO A 320 -17.83 2.58 -17.34
C PRO A 320 -19.26 2.87 -17.79
N THR A 321 -20.26 2.53 -16.98
CA THR A 321 -21.68 2.77 -17.28
C THR A 321 -22.00 4.26 -17.33
N VAL A 322 -21.44 5.04 -16.39
CA VAL A 322 -21.64 6.50 -16.36
C VAL A 322 -20.93 7.19 -17.51
N SER A 323 -19.70 6.78 -17.81
CA SER A 323 -18.94 7.31 -18.97
C SER A 323 -19.63 6.97 -20.29
N LEU A 324 -20.17 5.76 -20.42
CA LEU A 324 -20.91 5.31 -21.60
C LEU A 324 -22.21 6.11 -21.75
N ALA A 325 -22.97 6.28 -20.68
CA ALA A 325 -24.19 7.09 -20.67
C ALA A 325 -23.91 8.55 -21.10
N GLU A 326 -22.86 9.16 -20.57
CA GLU A 326 -22.47 10.51 -20.97
C GLU A 326 -22.04 10.58 -22.44
N ARG A 327 -21.32 9.55 -22.94
CA ARG A 327 -20.94 9.48 -24.35
C ARG A 327 -22.16 9.35 -25.28
N VAL A 328 -23.08 8.44 -24.98
CA VAL A 328 -24.31 8.24 -25.78
C VAL A 328 -25.16 9.51 -25.82
N TRP A 329 -25.30 10.20 -24.68
CA TRP A 329 -26.04 11.46 -24.59
C TRP A 329 -25.42 12.59 -25.41
N LEU A 330 -24.08 12.66 -25.47
CA LEU A 330 -23.36 13.63 -26.30
C LEU A 330 -23.54 13.34 -27.80
N GLU A 331 -23.56 12.07 -28.19
CA GLU A 331 -23.81 11.63 -29.57
C GLU A 331 -25.24 11.96 -30.02
N GLU A 332 -26.26 11.68 -29.19
CA GLU A 332 -27.66 12.03 -29.48
C GLU A 332 -27.88 13.52 -29.71
N ARG A 333 -27.15 14.36 -28.98
CA ARG A 333 -27.23 15.82 -29.09
C ARG A 333 -26.38 16.42 -30.20
N GLY A 334 -25.70 15.58 -31.00
CA GLY A 334 -24.79 16.03 -32.04
C GLY A 334 -23.61 16.86 -31.51
N ARG A 335 -23.26 16.71 -30.22
CA ARG A 335 -22.17 17.47 -29.57
C ARG A 335 -20.80 16.88 -29.87
N VAL A 336 -20.74 15.62 -30.31
CA VAL A 336 -19.50 14.93 -30.67
C VAL A 336 -19.70 14.15 -31.97
N SER A 337 -18.67 14.13 -32.82
CA SER A 337 -18.68 13.40 -34.08
C SER A 337 -18.40 11.91 -33.90
N GLY A 338 -19.18 11.08 -34.59
CA GLY A 338 -18.98 9.63 -34.68
C GLY A 338 -19.39 8.84 -33.43
N THR A 339 -19.47 7.52 -33.60
CA THR A 339 -19.76 6.55 -32.53
C THR A 339 -18.48 5.87 -32.07
N THR A 340 -18.33 5.66 -30.75
CA THR A 340 -17.26 4.81 -30.23
C THR A 340 -17.64 3.34 -30.34
N GLU A 341 -16.66 2.44 -30.37
CA GLU A 341 -16.89 0.98 -30.31
C GLU A 341 -17.82 0.60 -29.16
N THR A 342 -17.66 1.24 -27.99
CA THR A 342 -18.49 0.99 -26.81
C THR A 342 -19.93 1.49 -26.96
N SER A 343 -20.15 2.63 -27.62
CA SER A 343 -21.51 3.14 -27.85
C SER A 343 -22.21 2.39 -28.98
N ALA A 344 -21.47 1.99 -30.02
CA ALA A 344 -21.97 1.11 -31.08
C ALA A 344 -22.35 -0.27 -30.54
N ALA A 345 -21.48 -0.89 -29.73
CA ALA A 345 -21.76 -2.17 -29.08
C ALA A 345 -23.01 -2.09 -28.19
N PHE A 346 -23.19 -1.01 -27.42
CA PHE A 346 -24.39 -0.82 -26.62
C PHE A 346 -25.66 -0.72 -27.48
N ARG A 347 -25.63 0.05 -28.57
CA ARG A 347 -26.78 0.16 -29.49
C ARG A 347 -27.12 -1.17 -30.15
N ASN A 348 -26.11 -1.99 -30.46
CA ASN A 348 -26.32 -3.33 -31.03
C ASN A 348 -27.01 -4.31 -30.06
N LEU A 349 -26.99 -4.05 -28.75
CA LEU A 349 -27.76 -4.84 -27.77
C LEU A 349 -29.28 -4.58 -27.85
N GLY A 350 -29.71 -3.54 -28.58
CA GLY A 350 -31.13 -3.21 -28.74
C GLY A 350 -31.80 -2.68 -27.47
N GLN A 351 -31.03 -2.32 -26.43
CA GLN A 351 -31.57 -1.74 -25.21
C GLN A 351 -31.87 -0.24 -25.40
N PRO A 352 -32.94 0.28 -24.75
CA PRO A 352 -33.29 1.70 -24.84
C PRO A 352 -32.25 2.57 -24.11
N ASN A 353 -31.95 3.75 -24.65
CA ASN A 353 -30.98 4.68 -24.05
C ASN A 353 -31.43 5.16 -22.66
N GLU A 354 -32.75 5.23 -22.42
CA GLU A 354 -33.33 5.58 -21.12
C GLU A 354 -32.90 4.60 -20.02
N TRP A 355 -32.79 3.31 -20.33
CA TRP A 355 -32.33 2.31 -19.37
C TRP A 355 -30.90 2.61 -18.92
N LEU A 356 -30.01 2.93 -19.86
CA LEU A 356 -28.62 3.28 -19.58
C LEU A 356 -28.54 4.56 -18.73
N TYR A 357 -29.37 5.57 -19.03
CA TYR A 357 -29.44 6.80 -18.26
C TYR A 357 -29.94 6.58 -16.83
N GLN A 358 -30.93 5.70 -16.62
CA GLN A 358 -31.41 5.34 -15.29
C GLN A 358 -30.33 4.62 -14.47
N GLN A 359 -29.62 3.66 -15.08
CA GLN A 359 -28.50 2.98 -14.42
C GLN A 359 -27.39 3.97 -14.03
N ALA A 360 -27.00 4.85 -14.95
CA ALA A 360 -25.99 5.88 -14.69
C ALA A 360 -26.43 6.88 -13.60
N ALA A 361 -27.71 7.26 -13.57
CA ALA A 361 -28.25 8.12 -12.52
C ALA A 361 -28.20 7.46 -11.13
N GLY A 362 -28.53 6.17 -11.05
CA GLY A 362 -28.41 5.37 -9.83
C GLY A 362 -26.97 5.35 -9.30
N ILE A 363 -26.00 5.11 -10.18
CA ILE A 363 -24.58 5.11 -9.82
C ILE A 363 -24.10 6.51 -9.39
N ARG A 364 -24.47 7.57 -10.12
CA ARG A 364 -24.12 8.96 -9.75
C ARG A 364 -24.59 9.32 -8.34
N LYS A 365 -25.81 8.90 -7.95
CA LYS A 365 -26.33 9.12 -6.60
C LYS A 365 -25.50 8.41 -5.51
N GLN A 366 -24.95 7.24 -5.80
CA GLN A 366 -24.02 6.56 -4.88
C GLN A 366 -22.69 7.32 -4.77
N PHE A 367 -22.21 7.89 -5.86
CA PHE A 367 -21.01 8.74 -5.86
C PHE A 367 -21.22 10.05 -5.11
N ASP A 368 -22.43 10.62 -5.09
CA ASP A 368 -22.72 11.84 -4.33
C ASP A 368 -22.44 11.66 -2.84
N THR A 369 -23.01 10.61 -2.23
CA THR A 369 -22.77 10.28 -0.82
C THR A 369 -21.33 9.80 -0.60
N GLY A 370 -20.83 8.94 -1.48
CA GLY A 370 -19.48 8.40 -1.38
C GLY A 370 -18.37 9.44 -1.50
N ALA A 371 -18.51 10.41 -2.41
CA ALA A 371 -17.56 11.50 -2.60
C ALA A 371 -17.61 12.51 -1.44
N TRP A 372 -18.79 12.76 -0.87
CA TRP A 372 -18.89 13.54 0.36
C TRP A 372 -18.16 12.87 1.52
N LEU A 373 -18.37 11.56 1.73
CA LEU A 373 -17.69 10.78 2.76
C LEU A 373 -16.18 10.75 2.55
N LEU A 374 -15.73 10.56 1.30
CA LEU A 374 -14.32 10.62 0.95
C LEU A 374 -13.73 12.00 1.29
N GLY A 375 -14.41 13.08 0.89
CA GLY A 375 -13.98 14.44 1.22
C GLY A 375 -13.88 14.67 2.73
N ALA A 376 -14.88 14.25 3.50
CA ALA A 376 -14.86 14.35 4.96
C ALA A 376 -13.72 13.51 5.58
N TRP A 377 -13.47 12.31 5.07
CA TRP A 377 -12.35 11.45 5.44
C TRP A 377 -11.00 12.14 5.24
N VAL A 378 -10.78 12.77 4.08
CA VAL A 378 -9.55 13.54 3.80
C VAL A 378 -9.37 14.63 4.84
N GLY A 379 -10.44 15.36 5.16
CA GLY A 379 -10.40 16.42 6.16
C GLY A 379 -10.01 15.90 7.54
N LEU A 380 -10.65 14.82 7.99
CA LEU A 380 -10.33 14.18 9.26
C LEU A 380 -8.87 13.72 9.34
N VAL A 381 -8.32 13.15 8.26
CA VAL A 381 -6.91 12.73 8.22
C VAL A 381 -5.96 13.92 8.31
N ILE A 382 -6.24 15.00 7.57
CA ILE A 382 -5.43 16.23 7.61
C ILE A 382 -5.47 16.82 9.03
N GLY A 383 -6.66 16.99 9.60
CA GLY A 383 -6.82 17.53 10.94
C GLY A 383 -6.18 16.63 12.00
N TRP A 384 -6.32 15.31 11.91
CA TRP A 384 -5.66 14.37 12.82
C TRP A 384 -4.14 14.48 12.75
N LYS A 385 -3.54 14.61 11.57
CA LYS A 385 -2.09 14.82 11.44
C LYS A 385 -1.63 16.12 12.08
N LEU A 386 -2.37 17.21 11.90
CA LEU A 386 -2.05 18.50 12.53
C LEU A 386 -2.16 18.42 14.06
N ILE A 387 -3.18 17.72 14.57
CA ILE A 387 -3.34 17.43 15.99
C ILE A 387 -2.19 16.57 16.49
N ALA A 388 -1.84 15.48 15.79
CA ALA A 388 -0.75 14.58 16.16
C ALA A 388 0.61 15.28 16.23
N LEU A 389 0.88 16.24 15.34
CA LEU A 389 2.07 17.10 15.39
C LEU A 389 2.09 18.04 16.61
N SER A 390 0.92 18.35 17.16
CA SER A 390 0.76 19.19 18.36
C SER A 390 0.74 18.36 19.65
N LEU A 391 0.63 17.03 19.58
CA LEU A 391 0.67 16.14 20.73
C LEU A 391 2.12 15.79 21.09
N ARG A 392 2.63 16.41 22.16
CA ARG A 392 3.91 15.99 22.75
C ARG A 392 3.71 14.82 23.70
N ARG A 393 4.58 13.81 23.57
CA ARG A 393 4.74 12.73 24.55
C ARG A 393 6.07 12.91 25.25
N GLN A 394 6.10 12.72 26.56
CA GLN A 394 7.36 12.67 27.30
C GLN A 394 8.06 11.35 26.97
N ARG A 395 9.32 11.44 26.56
CA ARG A 395 10.21 10.31 26.28
C ARG A 395 11.53 10.58 26.97
N THR A 396 11.99 9.64 27.76
CA THR A 396 13.30 9.69 28.40
C THR A 396 14.40 9.25 27.44
N ASP A 397 14.09 8.30 26.55
CA ASP A 397 15.07 7.64 25.69
C ASP A 397 14.63 7.59 24.23
N TYR A 398 15.53 7.05 23.38
CA TYR A 398 15.20 6.75 21.99
C TYR A 398 14.19 5.60 21.92
N GLU A 399 13.04 5.86 21.30
CA GLU A 399 11.97 4.89 21.15
C GLU A 399 11.60 4.68 19.68
N ALA A 400 11.34 3.44 19.30
CA ALA A 400 10.80 3.13 17.98
C ALA A 400 9.32 3.56 17.91
N ASP A 401 8.95 4.35 16.92
CA ASP A 401 7.56 4.74 16.68
C ASP A 401 6.72 3.50 16.29
N PRO A 402 5.70 3.10 17.07
CA PRO A 402 4.93 1.89 16.78
C PRO A 402 4.21 1.93 15.43
N ALA A 403 3.75 3.10 14.98
CA ALA A 403 3.04 3.25 13.72
C ALA A 403 4.02 3.33 12.54
N ALA A 404 5.12 4.07 12.66
CA ALA A 404 6.06 4.25 11.57
C ALA A 404 7.04 3.07 11.38
N CYS A 405 7.40 2.36 12.46
CA CYS A 405 8.38 1.27 12.42
C CYS A 405 7.91 0.10 11.55
N LEU A 406 8.72 -0.26 10.55
CA LEU A 406 8.49 -1.40 9.65
C LEU A 406 9.11 -2.72 10.15
N ALA A 407 9.55 -2.77 11.42
CA ALA A 407 10.08 -3.98 12.05
C ALA A 407 11.26 -4.63 11.28
N CYS A 408 12.08 -3.84 10.58
CA CYS A 408 13.14 -4.35 9.70
C CYS A 408 14.38 -4.90 10.42
N ALA A 409 14.48 -4.79 11.74
CA ALA A 409 15.62 -5.25 12.57
C ALA A 409 17.00 -4.59 12.30
N ARG A 410 17.08 -3.54 11.47
CA ARG A 410 18.36 -2.84 11.20
C ARG A 410 18.91 -2.08 12.41
N CYS A 411 18.03 -1.56 13.28
CA CYS A 411 18.43 -0.81 14.47
C CYS A 411 19.21 -1.66 15.49
N TYR A 412 18.97 -2.98 15.54
CA TYR A 412 19.66 -3.89 16.47
C TYR A 412 21.16 -3.99 16.18
N GLN A 413 21.53 -4.04 14.89
CA GLN A 413 22.94 -4.13 14.47
C GLN A 413 23.76 -2.89 14.85
N SER A 414 23.11 -1.75 15.08
CA SER A 414 23.78 -0.50 15.45
C SER A 414 23.68 -0.20 16.94
N CYS A 415 23.02 -1.06 17.73
CA CYS A 415 22.83 -0.85 19.15
C CYS A 415 23.98 -1.49 19.95
N PRO A 416 24.83 -0.73 20.66
CA PRO A 416 25.94 -1.31 21.42
C PRO A 416 25.44 -2.21 22.56
N VAL A 417 24.32 -1.86 23.19
CA VAL A 417 23.70 -2.64 24.26
C VAL A 417 23.18 -4.00 23.75
N GLU A 418 22.75 -4.10 22.49
CA GLU A 418 22.37 -5.40 21.90
C GLU A 418 23.61 -6.27 21.62
N HIS A 419 24.73 -5.67 21.22
CA HIS A 419 25.98 -6.42 21.00
C HIS A 419 26.53 -7.04 22.28
N LEU A 420 26.37 -6.37 23.44
CA LEU A 420 26.76 -6.93 24.75
C LEU A 420 25.98 -8.19 25.15
N ARG A 421 24.80 -8.40 24.58
CA ARG A 421 23.98 -9.61 24.81
C ARG A 421 24.45 -10.79 23.96
N LEU A 422 25.04 -10.53 22.79
CA LEU A 422 25.48 -11.58 21.88
C LEU A 422 26.81 -12.16 22.36
N PRO A 423 27.04 -13.48 22.25
CA PRO A 423 28.36 -14.04 22.50
C PRO A 423 29.37 -13.34 21.55
N PRO A 424 30.58 -13.01 22.03
CA PRO A 424 31.57 -12.30 21.22
C PRO A 424 31.79 -13.06 19.91
N LEU A 425 31.57 -12.39 18.78
CA LEU A 425 31.87 -12.93 17.47
C LEU A 425 33.38 -13.18 17.43
N ALA A 426 33.80 -14.41 17.12
CA ALA A 426 35.20 -14.75 16.99
C ALA A 426 35.86 -13.83 15.95
N GLY A 427 36.63 -12.84 16.40
CA GLY A 427 37.46 -11.97 15.56
C GLY A 427 37.14 -10.47 15.54
N GLU A 428 36.08 -9.97 16.18
CA GLU A 428 35.82 -8.52 16.28
C GLU A 428 35.88 -8.07 17.75
N PHE A 429 37.08 -7.68 18.20
CA PHE A 429 37.22 -6.91 19.43
C PHE A 429 36.60 -5.53 19.21
N TYR A 430 35.47 -5.28 19.86
CA TYR A 430 34.90 -3.94 19.97
C TYR A 430 35.76 -3.16 20.98
N GLU A 431 36.78 -2.46 20.48
CA GLU A 431 37.47 -1.43 21.27
C GLU A 431 36.46 -0.30 21.52
N GLY A 432 35.87 -0.28 22.71
CA GLY A 432 35.03 0.83 23.15
C GLY A 432 35.84 2.12 23.19
N PRO A 433 35.19 3.30 23.08
CA PRO A 433 35.88 4.57 23.28
C PRO A 433 36.43 4.62 24.71
N ALA A 434 37.75 4.76 24.81
CA ALA A 434 38.49 4.96 26.06
C ALA A 434 38.12 6.28 26.75
#